data_AF-A0A0D0NXD5-F1
#
_entry.id   AF-A0A0D0NXD5-F1
#
_cell.length_a   1.000
_cell.length_b   1.000
_cell.length_c   1.000
_cell.angle_alpha   90.00
_cell.angle_beta   90.00
_cell.angle_gamma   90.00
#
_symmetry.space_group_name_H-M   'P 1'
#
loop_
_entity.id
_entity.type
_entity.pdbx_description
1 polymer ?
#
loop_
_entity_poly.entity_id
_entity_poly.type
_entity_poly.pdbx_seq_one_letter_code
_entity_poly.pdbx_strand_id
1 'polypeptide(L)'
;MARRAAAPVTAALALLGAIGALLGPAAGSAHAADYRYWSFWKGGADGWAFQQVGPTGNVPADGAVDGWRFVLSPDGGQDAPRPSLPADFSAICANTAPQGGHKRVAVVLDFGTAKDAPTGEKPAEARSVCASVPTAANSAEVLAAVAAPLRYDSGGLLCAIAGYPRAGCGEQVAAGSDSAAGSGGPADKGDGGPAVGVIAGIGVVVLLGAGALWQARRRRTR
;
A
#
# COMPACT_ATOMS: atom_id res chain seq x y z
N MET A 1 -8.64 -34.64 67.04
CA MET A 1 -7.23 -34.42 66.65
C MET A 1 -7.19 -34.27 65.14
N ALA A 2 -7.28 -33.05 64.61
CA ALA A 2 -7.34 -32.80 63.16
C ALA A 2 -5.93 -32.61 62.60
N ARG A 3 -5.51 -33.46 61.65
CA ARG A 3 -4.29 -33.26 60.88
C ARG A 3 -4.62 -32.43 59.63
N ARG A 4 -4.03 -31.24 59.54
CA ARG A 4 -3.95 -30.46 58.31
C ARG A 4 -3.01 -31.18 57.34
N ALA A 5 -3.45 -31.38 56.09
CA ALA A 5 -2.56 -31.68 54.98
C ALA A 5 -2.65 -30.52 53.97
N ALA A 6 -1.52 -29.89 53.74
CA ALA A 6 -1.33 -28.81 52.79
C ALA A 6 -1.01 -29.35 51.38
N ALA A 7 -1.32 -28.50 50.39
CA ALA A 7 -0.96 -28.55 48.96
C ALA A 7 -1.83 -29.45 48.05
N PRO A 8 -2.37 -28.84 46.97
CA PRO A 8 -1.63 -28.93 45.70
C PRO A 8 -1.67 -27.61 44.92
N VAL A 9 -0.94 -26.59 45.36
CA VAL A 9 -0.75 -25.35 44.56
C VAL A 9 0.36 -25.55 43.51
N THR A 10 1.22 -26.55 43.68
CA THR A 10 2.37 -26.84 42.79
C THR A 10 2.01 -27.52 41.47
N ALA A 11 0.86 -28.19 41.37
CA ALA A 11 0.47 -28.89 40.13
C ALA A 11 -0.09 -27.95 39.04
N ALA A 12 -0.64 -26.80 39.43
CA ALA A 12 -1.22 -25.84 38.48
C ALA A 12 -0.15 -25.04 37.72
N LEU A 13 1.00 -24.76 38.35
CA LEU A 13 2.10 -24.01 37.72
C LEU A 13 2.88 -24.81 36.67
N ALA A 14 2.95 -26.15 36.81
CA ALA A 14 3.64 -27.00 35.85
C ALA A 14 2.87 -27.16 34.52
N LEU A 15 1.53 -27.15 34.57
CA LEU A 15 0.69 -27.30 33.37
C LEU A 15 0.64 -26.03 32.51
N LEU A 16 0.78 -24.85 33.12
CA LEU A 16 0.86 -23.56 32.42
C LEU A 16 2.20 -23.35 31.71
N GLY A 17 3.29 -23.91 32.21
CA GLY A 17 4.60 -23.86 31.56
C GLY A 17 4.70 -24.70 30.29
N ALA A 18 4.01 -25.85 30.25
CA ALA A 18 4.05 -26.76 29.11
C ALA A 18 3.26 -26.26 27.88
N ILE A 19 2.24 -25.42 28.07
CA ILE A 19 1.45 -24.84 26.97
C ILE A 19 2.20 -23.69 26.29
N GLY A 20 3.03 -22.93 27.02
CA GLY A 20 3.83 -21.85 26.46
C GLY A 20 4.95 -22.33 25.53
N ALA A 21 5.45 -23.55 25.70
CA ALA A 21 6.53 -24.10 24.88
C ALA A 21 6.07 -24.68 23.52
N LEU A 22 4.78 -24.99 23.35
CA LEU A 22 4.22 -25.40 22.05
C LEU A 22 3.74 -24.22 21.19
N LEU A 23 3.67 -23.02 21.77
CA LEU A 23 3.35 -21.76 21.08
C LEU A 23 4.55 -20.81 21.18
N GLY A 24 5.73 -21.30 20.80
CA GLY A 24 6.88 -20.40 20.58
C GLY A 24 6.45 -19.25 19.65
N PRO A 25 6.99 -18.03 19.81
CA PRO A 25 6.63 -16.93 18.95
C PRO A 25 7.02 -17.32 17.53
N ALA A 26 6.05 -17.69 16.70
CA ALA A 26 6.13 -17.48 15.28
C ALA A 26 6.08 -15.96 15.08
N ALA A 27 7.16 -15.28 15.45
CA ALA A 27 7.52 -14.02 14.85
C ALA A 27 7.89 -14.35 13.41
N GLY A 28 6.89 -14.68 12.59
CA GLY A 28 7.03 -14.45 11.18
C GLY A 28 7.38 -12.98 11.07
N SER A 29 8.57 -12.68 10.57
CA SER A 29 8.84 -11.34 10.09
C SER A 29 7.66 -11.00 9.17
N ALA A 30 6.82 -10.05 9.58
CA ALA A 30 6.03 -9.29 8.65
C ALA A 30 7.07 -8.57 7.80
N HIS A 31 7.57 -9.24 6.76
CA HIS A 31 8.29 -8.58 5.70
C HIS A 31 7.30 -7.55 5.19
N ALA A 32 7.61 -6.27 5.44
CA ALA A 32 6.89 -5.17 4.84
C ALA A 32 6.92 -5.43 3.33
N ALA A 33 5.77 -5.74 2.75
CA ALA A 33 5.67 -5.83 1.31
C ALA A 33 5.94 -4.42 0.80
N ASP A 34 6.97 -4.24 -0.02
CA ASP A 34 7.25 -2.92 -0.57
C ASP A 34 6.19 -2.61 -1.64
N TYR A 35 5.69 -1.38 -1.69
CA TYR A 35 4.68 -0.95 -2.64
C TYR A 35 5.27 0.07 -3.60
N ARG A 36 5.02 -0.12 -4.90
CA ARG A 36 5.36 0.86 -5.95
C ARG A 36 4.17 1.71 -6.32
N TYR A 37 4.19 3.00 -6.04
CA TYR A 37 3.06 3.88 -6.28
C TYR A 37 3.47 5.34 -6.50
N TRP A 38 2.52 6.16 -6.97
CA TRP A 38 2.64 7.61 -7.02
C TRP A 38 2.20 8.24 -5.70
N SER A 39 3.16 8.69 -4.91
CA SER A 39 2.90 9.51 -3.71
C SER A 39 2.49 10.93 -4.09
N PHE A 40 1.60 11.54 -3.30
CA PHE A 40 1.04 12.87 -3.55
C PHE A 40 1.38 13.83 -2.42
N TRP A 41 1.84 15.02 -2.79
CA TRP A 41 2.42 16.00 -1.88
C TRP A 41 1.87 17.39 -2.15
N LYS A 42 1.69 18.16 -1.08
CA LYS A 42 1.44 19.60 -1.13
C LYS A 42 2.74 20.32 -0.84
N GLY A 43 3.10 21.26 -1.70
CA GLY A 43 4.20 22.18 -1.46
C GLY A 43 3.78 23.37 -0.59
N GLY A 44 4.67 23.82 0.27
CA GLY A 44 4.53 25.00 1.12
C GLY A 44 5.89 25.60 1.50
N ALA A 45 5.87 26.63 2.35
CA ALA A 45 7.09 27.33 2.77
C ALA A 45 8.13 26.41 3.43
N ASP A 46 7.67 25.41 4.18
CA ASP A 46 8.52 24.43 4.88
C ASP A 46 8.87 23.21 4.01
N GLY A 47 8.58 23.26 2.71
CA GLY A 47 8.83 22.19 1.74
C GLY A 47 7.59 21.33 1.46
N TRP A 48 7.76 20.01 1.48
CA TRP A 48 6.74 19.06 1.07
C TRP A 48 5.99 18.45 2.25
N ALA A 49 4.66 18.45 2.18
CA ALA A 49 3.77 17.76 3.11
C ALA A 49 2.98 16.67 2.37
N PHE A 50 3.13 15.41 2.77
CA PHE A 50 2.42 14.31 2.10
C PHE A 50 0.92 14.37 2.38
N GLN A 51 0.14 14.04 1.36
CA GLN A 51 -1.31 14.15 1.36
C GLN A 51 -1.95 12.80 1.65
N GLN A 52 -2.67 12.71 2.77
CA GLN A 52 -3.49 11.54 3.11
C GLN A 52 -4.79 11.50 2.30
N VAL A 53 -5.24 12.66 1.83
CA VAL A 53 -6.42 12.78 0.98
C VAL A 53 -5.95 12.70 -0.47
N GLY A 54 -6.59 11.83 -1.26
CA GLY A 54 -6.30 11.67 -2.67
C GLY A 54 -6.54 12.94 -3.50
N PRO A 55 -6.01 13.00 -4.72
CA PRO A 55 -5.99 14.22 -5.53
C PRO A 55 -7.39 14.70 -6.00
N THR A 56 -8.39 13.82 -6.05
CA THR A 56 -9.77 14.19 -6.37
C THR A 56 -10.46 14.95 -5.23
N GLY A 57 -10.00 14.77 -3.99
CA GLY A 57 -10.52 15.46 -2.80
C GLY A 57 -9.82 16.80 -2.50
N ASN A 58 -8.82 17.19 -3.29
CA ASN A 58 -8.03 18.38 -3.08
C ASN A 58 -8.28 19.41 -4.18
N VAL A 59 -8.75 20.60 -3.81
CA VAL A 59 -8.87 21.75 -4.72
C VAL A 59 -7.79 22.78 -4.33
N PRO A 60 -6.64 22.79 -5.02
CA PRO A 60 -5.57 23.73 -4.70
C PRO A 60 -5.97 25.19 -5.00
N ALA A 61 -5.42 26.13 -4.25
CA ALA A 61 -5.55 27.56 -4.54
C ALA A 61 -4.66 27.97 -5.73
N ASP A 62 -4.92 29.15 -6.34
CA ASP A 62 -3.92 29.79 -7.20
C ASP A 62 -2.63 30.02 -6.41
N GLY A 63 -1.47 29.74 -7.01
CA GLY A 63 -0.19 29.83 -6.30
C GLY A 63 0.25 28.56 -5.60
N ALA A 64 -0.59 27.51 -5.58
CA ALA A 64 -0.23 26.25 -4.94
C ALA A 64 0.81 25.46 -5.76
N VAL A 65 1.46 24.52 -5.06
CA VAL A 65 2.34 23.53 -5.68
C VAL A 65 1.86 22.13 -5.32
N ASP A 66 1.61 21.33 -6.35
CA ASP A 66 1.29 19.90 -6.24
C ASP A 66 2.52 19.08 -6.65
N GLY A 67 2.86 18.07 -5.85
CA GLY A 67 4.01 17.21 -6.05
C GLY A 67 3.60 15.75 -6.22
N TRP A 68 4.18 15.09 -7.21
CA TRP A 68 3.97 13.67 -7.49
C TRP A 68 5.31 12.97 -7.51
N ARG A 69 5.51 11.97 -6.66
CA ARG A 69 6.74 11.18 -6.68
C ARG A 69 6.46 9.69 -6.74
N PHE A 70 7.00 9.03 -7.76
CA PHE A 70 6.97 7.58 -7.84
C PHE A 70 7.99 6.99 -6.87
N VAL A 71 7.55 6.07 -6.02
CA VAL A 71 8.33 5.53 -4.92
C VAL A 71 8.14 4.02 -4.79
N LEU A 72 9.16 3.34 -4.28
CA LEU A 72 9.04 2.05 -3.61
C LEU A 72 9.05 2.30 -2.09
N SER A 73 7.94 2.04 -1.37
CA SER A 73 7.84 2.25 0.09
C SER A 73 7.35 1.00 0.82
N PRO A 74 7.94 0.63 1.97
CA PRO A 74 7.52 -0.53 2.76
C PRO A 74 6.09 -0.44 3.33
N ASP A 75 5.57 0.77 3.52
CA ASP A 75 4.31 1.01 4.25
C ASP A 75 3.25 1.78 3.43
N GLY A 76 3.60 2.23 2.22
CA GLY A 76 2.74 3.08 1.39
C GLY A 76 2.40 4.45 2.02
N GLY A 77 3.12 4.84 3.07
CA GLY A 77 2.74 5.90 3.99
C GLY A 77 3.51 7.21 3.83
N GLN A 78 3.46 8.01 4.89
CA GLN A 78 4.06 9.34 5.01
C GLN A 78 5.60 9.31 4.96
N ASP A 79 6.21 8.16 5.25
CA ASP A 79 7.65 7.94 5.23
C ASP A 79 8.22 7.80 3.81
N ALA A 80 7.35 7.86 2.79
CA ALA A 80 7.74 7.88 1.40
C ALA A 80 8.72 9.03 1.09
N PRO A 81 9.72 8.81 0.24
CA PRO A 81 10.58 9.90 -0.23
C PRO A 81 9.76 11.01 -0.89
N ARG A 82 9.94 12.25 -0.42
CA ARG A 82 9.33 13.46 -1.00
C ARG A 82 9.94 13.83 -2.36
N PRO A 83 9.26 14.65 -3.20
CA PRO A 83 9.81 15.11 -4.46
C PRO A 83 11.18 15.76 -4.30
N SER A 84 12.11 15.44 -5.20
CA SER A 84 13.50 15.90 -5.18
C SER A 84 13.66 17.37 -5.59
N LEU A 85 12.76 17.87 -6.42
CA LEU A 85 12.72 19.28 -6.81
C LEU A 85 11.98 20.13 -5.75
N PRO A 86 12.36 21.41 -5.59
CA PRO A 86 11.71 22.29 -4.62
C PRO A 86 10.28 22.65 -5.03
N ALA A 87 9.45 22.94 -4.03
CA ALA A 87 8.09 23.45 -4.21
C ALA A 87 8.07 24.96 -4.51
N ASP A 88 8.63 25.38 -5.65
CA ASP A 88 8.79 26.80 -5.99
C ASP A 88 7.77 27.27 -7.03
N PHE A 89 6.58 27.68 -6.58
CA PHE A 89 5.56 28.23 -7.48
C PHE A 89 6.09 29.42 -8.30
N SER A 90 6.85 30.31 -7.66
CA SER A 90 7.27 31.57 -8.27
C SER A 90 8.18 31.32 -9.48
N ALA A 91 9.12 30.37 -9.35
CA ALA A 91 10.00 29.97 -10.44
C ALA A 91 9.25 29.17 -11.51
N ILE A 92 8.43 28.19 -11.12
CA ILE A 92 7.75 27.27 -12.05
C ILE A 92 6.71 27.99 -12.91
N CYS A 93 5.97 28.93 -12.33
CA CYS A 93 4.88 29.66 -12.99
C CYS A 93 5.26 31.09 -13.41
N ALA A 94 6.55 31.45 -13.40
CA ALA A 94 7.02 32.82 -13.70
C ALA A 94 6.49 33.39 -15.02
N ASN A 95 6.33 32.53 -16.03
CA ASN A 95 5.90 32.91 -17.38
C ASN A 95 4.41 32.68 -17.64
N THR A 96 3.63 32.32 -16.61
CA THR A 96 2.20 32.07 -16.73
C THR A 96 1.42 33.25 -16.15
N ALA A 97 0.85 34.06 -17.05
CA ALA A 97 0.02 35.19 -16.65
C ALA A 97 -1.26 34.71 -15.94
N PRO A 98 -1.74 35.46 -14.92
CA PRO A 98 -3.07 35.23 -14.36
C PRO A 98 -4.15 35.38 -15.44
N GLN A 99 -5.18 34.54 -15.38
CA GLN A 99 -6.33 34.57 -16.27
C GLN A 99 -7.62 34.44 -15.47
N GLY A 100 -8.61 35.28 -15.77
CA GLY A 100 -9.93 35.21 -15.12
C GLY A 100 -10.58 33.83 -15.29
N GLY A 101 -11.17 33.31 -14.20
CA GLY A 101 -11.80 31.99 -14.18
C GLY A 101 -10.81 30.81 -14.11
N HIS A 102 -9.50 31.08 -14.14
CA HIS A 102 -8.45 30.08 -14.03
C HIS A 102 -7.58 30.33 -12.80
N LYS A 103 -6.95 29.26 -12.31
CA LYS A 103 -5.88 29.28 -11.32
C LYS A 103 -4.63 28.63 -11.90
N ARG A 104 -3.48 29.05 -11.40
CA ARG A 104 -2.17 28.49 -11.70
C ARG A 104 -1.74 27.60 -10.55
N VAL A 105 -1.34 26.38 -10.88
CA VAL A 105 -0.80 25.42 -9.94
C VAL A 105 0.52 24.93 -10.53
N ALA A 106 1.60 25.08 -9.78
CA ALA A 106 2.86 24.47 -10.16
C ALA A 106 2.78 22.96 -9.87
N VAL A 107 3.16 22.15 -10.86
CA VAL A 107 3.16 20.69 -10.74
C VAL A 107 4.60 20.21 -10.81
N VAL A 108 5.05 19.51 -9.78
CA VAL A 108 6.34 18.82 -9.77
C VAL A 108 6.11 17.34 -9.99
N LEU A 109 6.73 16.80 -11.05
CA LEU A 109 6.68 15.39 -11.42
C LEU A 109 8.06 14.79 -11.19
N ASP A 110 8.15 13.87 -10.26
CA ASP A 110 9.37 13.14 -9.94
C ASP A 110 9.14 11.65 -10.18
N PHE A 111 9.71 11.11 -11.25
CA PHE A 111 9.49 9.72 -11.66
C PHE A 111 10.26 8.71 -10.78
N GLY A 112 10.93 9.18 -9.73
CA GLY A 112 11.67 8.35 -8.81
C GLY A 112 13.10 8.09 -9.26
N THR A 113 13.74 7.13 -8.63
CA THR A 113 15.10 6.69 -8.92
C THR A 113 15.10 5.29 -9.54
N ALA A 114 16.27 4.83 -10.00
CA ALA A 114 16.42 3.47 -10.48
C ALA A 114 16.03 2.40 -9.44
N LYS A 115 16.05 2.71 -8.14
CA LYS A 115 15.61 1.79 -7.08
C LYS A 115 14.09 1.70 -6.97
N ASP A 116 13.39 2.77 -7.33
CA ASP A 116 11.93 2.83 -7.30
C ASP A 116 11.32 2.12 -8.52
N ALA A 117 12.07 2.06 -9.62
CA ALA A 117 11.60 1.59 -10.91
C ALA A 117 11.24 0.09 -10.93
N PRO A 118 10.20 -0.30 -11.70
CA PRO A 118 10.02 -1.69 -12.08
C PRO A 118 11.22 -2.21 -12.88
N THR A 119 11.48 -3.51 -12.80
CA THR A 119 12.56 -4.15 -13.54
C THR A 119 12.46 -3.88 -15.04
N GLY A 120 13.58 -3.46 -15.65
CA GLY A 120 13.66 -3.14 -17.09
C GLY A 120 13.05 -1.79 -17.48
N GLU A 121 12.60 -1.00 -16.52
CA GLU A 121 12.15 0.37 -16.74
C GLU A 121 13.18 1.38 -16.20
N LYS A 122 13.23 2.56 -16.83
CA LYS A 122 14.08 3.67 -16.38
C LYS A 122 13.19 4.89 -16.14
N PRO A 123 13.19 5.48 -14.94
CA PRO A 123 12.48 6.72 -14.68
C PRO A 123 12.92 7.84 -15.62
N ALA A 124 11.98 8.70 -16.01
CA ALA A 124 12.31 9.99 -16.59
C ALA A 124 12.93 10.92 -15.54
N GLU A 125 13.60 11.98 -15.99
CA GLU A 125 14.09 13.00 -15.06
C GLU A 125 12.93 13.76 -14.41
N ALA A 126 13.14 14.16 -13.16
CA ALA A 126 12.18 15.01 -12.47
C ALA A 126 12.05 16.36 -13.21
N ARG A 127 10.81 16.83 -13.36
CA ARG A 127 10.50 18.08 -14.05
C ARG A 127 9.35 18.80 -13.37
N SER A 128 9.29 20.11 -13.58
CA SER A 128 8.17 20.95 -13.16
C SER A 128 7.45 21.56 -14.36
N VAL A 129 6.18 21.88 -14.18
CA VAL A 129 5.34 22.52 -15.20
C VAL A 129 4.25 23.34 -14.51
N CYS A 130 3.92 24.51 -15.05
CA CYS A 130 2.79 25.30 -14.57
C CYS A 130 1.50 24.87 -15.28
N ALA A 131 0.48 24.50 -14.51
CA ALA A 131 -0.87 24.26 -15.02
C ALA A 131 -1.71 25.53 -14.88
N SER A 132 -2.42 25.94 -15.94
CA SER A 132 -3.48 26.96 -15.86
C SER A 132 -4.82 26.28 -16.10
N VAL A 133 -5.62 26.13 -15.06
CA VAL A 133 -6.84 25.30 -15.04
C VAL A 133 -8.02 26.06 -14.46
N PRO A 134 -9.28 25.64 -14.70
CA PRO A 134 -10.43 26.26 -14.05
C PRO A 134 -10.27 26.36 -12.53
N THR A 135 -10.78 27.44 -11.93
CA THR A 135 -10.67 27.70 -10.48
C THR A 135 -11.23 26.57 -9.61
N ALA A 136 -12.23 25.84 -10.10
CA ALA A 136 -12.82 24.69 -9.40
C ALA A 136 -12.02 23.37 -9.53
N ALA A 137 -11.01 23.31 -10.41
CA ALA A 137 -10.31 22.07 -10.72
C ALA A 137 -9.62 21.44 -9.49
N ASN A 138 -9.78 20.13 -9.29
CA ASN A 138 -9.05 19.39 -8.27
C ASN A 138 -7.63 19.01 -8.73
N SER A 139 -6.79 18.50 -7.83
CA SER A 139 -5.39 18.13 -8.13
C SER A 139 -5.27 17.01 -9.19
N ALA A 140 -6.28 16.14 -9.34
CA ALA A 140 -6.27 15.13 -10.40
C ALA A 140 -6.49 15.79 -11.78
N GLU A 141 -7.40 16.74 -11.87
CA GLU A 141 -7.64 17.53 -13.09
C GLU A 141 -6.45 18.44 -13.41
N VAL A 142 -5.80 19.01 -12.39
CA VAL A 142 -4.53 19.75 -12.53
C VAL A 142 -3.46 18.86 -13.17
N LEU A 143 -3.26 17.63 -12.65
CA LEU A 143 -2.28 16.69 -13.19
C LEU A 143 -2.63 16.29 -14.63
N ALA A 144 -3.90 15.97 -14.89
CA ALA A 144 -4.38 15.55 -16.21
C ALA A 144 -4.13 16.61 -17.29
N ALA A 145 -4.20 17.90 -16.92
CA ALA A 145 -3.95 19.01 -17.84
C ALA A 145 -2.49 19.10 -18.33
N VAL A 146 -1.52 18.53 -17.61
CA VAL A 146 -0.08 18.76 -17.87
C VAL A 146 0.77 17.49 -17.99
N ALA A 147 0.20 16.31 -17.72
CA ALA A 147 0.97 15.07 -17.60
C ALA A 147 0.29 13.82 -18.21
N ALA A 148 -0.63 14.01 -19.14
CA ALA A 148 -1.25 12.91 -19.88
C ALA A 148 -0.21 12.10 -20.72
N PRO A 149 -0.45 10.80 -20.98
CA PRO A 149 -1.59 10.01 -20.53
C PRO A 149 -1.48 9.59 -19.05
N LEU A 150 -2.62 9.57 -18.37
CA LEU A 150 -2.74 9.01 -17.03
C LEU A 150 -3.40 7.64 -17.10
N ARG A 151 -2.95 6.70 -16.26
CA ARG A 151 -3.61 5.40 -16.08
C ARG A 151 -4.07 5.26 -14.64
N TYR A 152 -5.30 4.82 -14.47
CA TYR A 152 -5.90 4.52 -13.18
C TYR A 152 -6.40 3.08 -13.15
N ASP A 153 -6.46 2.48 -11.96
CA ASP A 153 -7.16 1.21 -11.76
C ASP A 153 -8.67 1.45 -11.53
N SER A 154 -9.42 0.37 -11.31
CA SER A 154 -10.85 0.44 -11.02
C SER A 154 -11.18 1.09 -9.68
N GLY A 155 -10.22 1.17 -8.76
CA GLY A 155 -10.35 1.83 -7.46
C GLY A 155 -10.04 3.33 -7.50
N GLY A 156 -9.58 3.85 -8.63
CA GLY A 156 -9.17 5.24 -8.79
C GLY A 156 -7.74 5.52 -8.33
N LEU A 157 -6.92 4.49 -8.09
CA LEU A 157 -5.50 4.64 -7.82
C LEU A 157 -4.77 5.10 -9.07
N LEU A 158 -3.94 6.14 -8.95
CA LEU A 158 -3.10 6.60 -10.05
C LEU A 158 -1.94 5.61 -10.27
N CYS A 159 -2.03 4.86 -11.37
CA CYS A 159 -1.05 3.85 -11.74
C CYS A 159 0.11 4.41 -12.53
N ALA A 160 -0.15 5.37 -13.44
CA ALA A 160 0.88 5.90 -14.32
C ALA A 160 0.65 7.37 -14.66
N ILE A 161 1.76 8.11 -14.80
CA ILE A 161 1.82 9.49 -15.28
C ILE A 161 2.70 9.51 -16.53
N ALA A 162 2.23 10.14 -17.60
CA ALA A 162 2.94 10.21 -18.87
C ALA A 162 3.47 8.83 -19.37
N GLY A 163 2.69 7.77 -19.12
CA GLY A 163 3.04 6.40 -19.49
C GLY A 163 4.03 5.66 -18.57
N TYR A 164 4.43 6.25 -17.44
CA TYR A 164 5.32 5.62 -16.46
C TYR A 164 4.65 5.34 -15.10
N PRO A 165 4.88 4.16 -14.49
CA PRO A 165 5.48 2.97 -15.11
C PRO A 165 4.58 2.41 -16.23
N ARG A 166 5.17 1.66 -17.15
CA ARG A 166 4.43 1.06 -18.28
C ARG A 166 3.40 0.03 -17.82
N ALA A 167 3.69 -0.68 -16.73
CA ALA A 167 2.81 -1.68 -16.13
C ALA A 167 2.77 -1.57 -14.60
N GLY A 168 1.85 -2.31 -13.97
CA GLY A 168 1.62 -2.30 -12.51
C GLY A 168 0.74 -1.14 -12.03
N CYS A 169 0.22 -1.23 -10.83
CA CYS A 169 -0.59 -0.22 -10.15
C CYS A 169 -0.62 -0.46 -8.63
N GLY A 170 0.50 -0.28 -7.93
CA GLY A 170 0.51 -0.40 -6.48
C GLY A 170 0.55 -1.84 -5.96
N GLU A 171 0.91 -2.83 -6.78
CA GLU A 171 1.04 -4.20 -6.30
C GLU A 171 2.21 -4.34 -5.31
N GLN A 172 2.03 -5.25 -4.35
CA GLN A 172 3.07 -5.66 -3.42
C GLN A 172 4.23 -6.29 -4.17
N VAL A 173 5.41 -5.73 -3.97
CA VAL A 173 6.67 -6.30 -4.43
C VAL A 173 7.10 -7.31 -3.35
N ALA A 174 6.90 -8.59 -3.64
CA ALA A 174 7.48 -9.63 -2.79
C ALA A 174 9.01 -9.56 -2.89
N ALA A 175 9.70 -9.82 -1.78
CA ALA A 175 11.16 -9.90 -1.76
C ALA A 175 11.64 -10.94 -2.80
N GLY A 176 12.13 -10.46 -3.94
CA GLY A 176 12.67 -11.29 -5.03
C GLY A 176 11.75 -11.61 -6.21
N SER A 177 10.56 -11.02 -6.34
CA SER A 177 9.60 -11.36 -7.40
C SER A 177 9.24 -10.20 -8.31
N ASP A 178 10.17 -9.74 -9.14
CA ASP A 178 9.86 -8.88 -10.29
C ASP A 178 9.50 -9.76 -11.50
N SER A 179 8.28 -10.30 -11.52
CA SER A 179 7.74 -10.99 -12.70
C SER A 179 6.87 -10.04 -13.51
N ALA A 180 7.30 -9.74 -14.74
CA ALA A 180 6.51 -8.99 -15.72
C ALA A 180 5.23 -9.75 -16.07
N ALA A 181 4.07 -9.26 -15.61
CA ALA A 181 2.77 -9.80 -15.98
C ALA A 181 2.16 -8.98 -17.13
N GLY A 182 2.37 -9.45 -18.36
CA GLY A 182 1.50 -9.15 -19.50
C GLY A 182 0.30 -10.11 -19.52
N SER A 183 -0.89 -9.61 -19.84
CA SER A 183 -2.15 -10.35 -19.78
C SER A 183 -2.53 -11.05 -21.10
N GLY A 184 -3.07 -12.28 -21.01
CA GLY A 184 -4.18 -12.77 -21.85
C GLY A 184 -4.01 -14.08 -22.65
N GLY A 185 -4.75 -15.15 -22.27
CA GLY A 185 -5.09 -16.30 -23.12
C GLY A 185 -5.42 -17.60 -22.34
N PRO A 186 -6.51 -18.37 -22.64
CA PRO A 186 -7.08 -19.33 -21.70
C PRO A 186 -6.61 -20.80 -21.82
N ALA A 187 -6.74 -21.48 -20.67
CA ALA A 187 -6.83 -22.92 -20.39
C ALA A 187 -5.68 -23.86 -20.83
N ASP A 188 -5.04 -24.50 -19.85
CA ASP A 188 -5.19 -25.96 -19.74
C ASP A 188 -4.89 -26.48 -18.34
N LYS A 189 -5.59 -27.56 -17.97
CA LYS A 189 -5.44 -28.29 -16.70
C LYS A 189 -4.10 -29.02 -16.69
N GLY A 190 -3.30 -28.79 -15.65
CA GLY A 190 -2.09 -29.56 -15.38
C GLY A 190 -1.68 -29.42 -13.92
N ASP A 191 -1.74 -30.53 -13.20
CA ASP A 191 -1.43 -30.69 -11.79
C ASP A 191 0.00 -30.24 -11.41
N GLY A 192 0.14 -29.68 -10.19
CA GLY A 192 1.44 -29.66 -9.51
C GLY A 192 1.71 -28.44 -8.62
N GLY A 193 1.21 -28.46 -7.38
CA GLY A 193 1.68 -27.55 -6.32
C GLY A 193 1.16 -27.96 -4.93
N PRO A 194 1.95 -27.89 -3.84
CA PRO A 194 1.62 -28.57 -2.58
C PRO A 194 0.50 -27.85 -1.82
N ALA A 195 -0.71 -28.41 -1.88
CA ALA A 195 -1.88 -27.94 -1.12
C ALA A 195 -1.82 -28.34 0.37
N VAL A 196 -0.69 -28.12 1.03
CA VAL A 196 -0.50 -28.47 2.46
C VAL A 196 -1.31 -27.56 3.39
N GLY A 197 -1.68 -26.36 2.93
CA GLY A 197 -2.44 -25.38 3.74
C GLY A 197 -3.95 -25.64 3.84
N VAL A 198 -4.57 -26.22 2.82
CA VAL A 198 -6.04 -26.41 2.79
C VAL A 198 -6.47 -27.71 3.47
N ILE A 199 -5.65 -28.77 3.37
CA ILE A 199 -5.95 -30.07 3.99
C ILE A 199 -5.83 -30.00 5.52
N ALA A 200 -4.89 -29.20 6.03
CA ALA A 200 -4.75 -28.96 7.47
C ALA A 200 -5.96 -28.22 8.08
N GLY A 201 -6.59 -27.31 7.33
CA GLY A 201 -7.75 -26.55 7.80
C GLY A 201 -9.03 -27.39 7.93
N ILE A 202 -9.30 -28.27 6.97
CA ILE A 202 -10.53 -29.10 6.97
C ILE A 202 -10.49 -30.16 8.09
N GLY A 203 -9.31 -30.73 8.38
CA GLY A 203 -9.15 -31.73 9.45
C GLY A 203 -9.48 -31.20 10.85
N VAL A 204 -9.13 -29.94 11.13
CA VAL A 204 -9.38 -29.30 12.44
C VAL A 204 -10.88 -29.05 12.64
N VAL A 205 -11.61 -28.61 11.61
CA VAL A 205 -13.06 -28.35 11.70
C VAL A 205 -13.86 -29.64 11.94
N VAL A 206 -13.48 -30.74 11.30
CA VAL A 206 -14.16 -32.05 11.48
C VAL A 206 -13.94 -32.58 12.91
N LEU A 207 -12.73 -32.45 13.47
CA LEU A 207 -12.44 -32.90 14.84
C LEU A 207 -13.19 -32.08 15.89
N LEU A 208 -13.32 -30.77 15.71
CA LEU A 208 -14.09 -29.90 16.61
C LEU A 208 -15.61 -30.20 16.53
N GLY A 209 -16.13 -30.47 15.33
CA GLY A 209 -17.53 -30.87 15.14
C GLY A 209 -17.87 -32.20 15.83
N ALA A 210 -16.99 -33.20 15.73
CA ALA A 210 -17.16 -34.50 16.38
C ALA A 210 -17.11 -34.39 17.93
N GLY A 211 -16.22 -33.55 18.46
CA GLY A 211 -16.11 -33.28 19.89
C GLY A 211 -17.38 -32.64 20.49
N ALA A 212 -17.97 -31.67 19.78
CA ALA A 212 -19.20 -31.02 20.21
C ALA A 212 -20.41 -31.97 20.23
N LEU A 213 -20.53 -32.86 19.24
CA LEU A 213 -21.61 -33.86 19.18
C LEU A 213 -21.49 -34.92 20.29
N TRP A 214 -20.27 -35.34 20.62
CA TRP A 214 -20.03 -36.30 21.71
C TRP A 214 -20.33 -35.69 23.09
N GLN A 215 -19.95 -34.42 23.29
CA GLN A 215 -20.24 -33.70 24.54
C GLN A 215 -21.74 -33.46 24.72
N ALA A 216 -22.48 -33.16 23.64
CA ALA A 216 -23.92 -33.00 23.66
C ALA A 216 -24.67 -34.31 23.95
N ARG A 217 -24.17 -35.46 23.45
CA ARG A 217 -24.74 -36.78 23.76
C ARG A 217 -24.58 -37.17 25.21
N ARG A 218 -23.44 -36.88 25.84
CA ARG A 218 -23.21 -37.16 27.28
C ARG A 218 -24.06 -36.32 28.22
N ARG A 219 -24.52 -35.13 27.79
CA ARG A 219 -25.39 -34.27 28.62
C ARG A 219 -26.87 -34.66 28.56
N ARG A 220 -27.29 -35.51 27.61
CA ARG A 220 -28.67 -36.02 27.52
C ARG A 220 -28.90 -37.32 28.28
N THR A 221 -27.85 -37.91 28.85
CA THR A 221 -27.92 -39.14 29.64
C THR A 221 -27.53 -38.94 31.11
N ARG A 222 -27.64 -37.70 31.61
CA ARG A 222 -27.63 -37.38 33.04
C ARG A 222 -28.89 -36.62 33.39
#